data_AF-A0A1F6AIG9-F1
#
_entry.id   AF-A0A1F6AIG9-F1
#
_cell.length_a   1.000
_cell.length_b   1.000
_cell.length_c   1.000
_cell.angle_alpha   90.00
_cell.angle_beta   90.00
_cell.angle_gamma   90.00
#
_symmetry.space_group_name_H-M   'P 1'
#
loop_
_entity.id
_entity.type
_entity.pdbx_description
1 polymer ?
#
loop_
_entity_poly.entity_id
_entity_poly.type
_entity_poly.pdbx_seq_one_letter_code
_entity_poly.pdbx_strand_id
1 'polypeptide(L)' 'MQLVRTTLRLRKDLKKALERLTVEHDTSLQRIFHEALEMYVAGKTKRKAKRIVFHTHDLGEPLDNLTRADFYPGPHVS' A
#
# COMPACT_ATOMS: atom_id res chain seq x y z
N MET A 1 28.11 -0.50 5.50
CA MET A 1 26.92 0.32 5.85
C MET A 1 27.37 1.46 6.76
N GLN A 2 26.91 2.68 6.50
CA GLN A 2 27.25 3.85 7.32
C GLN A 2 26.14 4.07 8.35
N LEU A 3 26.47 4.00 9.64
CA LEU A 3 25.52 4.22 10.74
C LEU A 3 25.57 5.68 11.17
N VAL A 4 24.39 6.31 11.33
CA VAL A 4 24.28 7.69 11.81
C VAL A 4 23.74 7.70 13.24
N ARG A 5 24.45 8.36 14.15
CA ARG A 5 24.02 8.50 15.55
C ARG A 5 22.80 9.41 15.62
N THR A 6 21.68 8.84 16.05
CA THR A 6 20.42 9.57 16.22
C THR A 6 19.92 9.40 17.65
N THR A 7 19.42 10.47 18.26
CA THR A 7 18.83 10.44 19.60
C THR A 7 17.31 10.58 19.49
N LEU A 8 16.57 9.61 20.05
CA LEU A 8 15.11 9.61 20.06
C LEU A 8 14.57 9.58 21.49
N ARG A 9 13.50 10.33 21.75
CA ARG A 9 12.76 10.25 23.01
C ARG A 9 11.71 9.15 22.92
N LEU A 10 11.70 8.26 23.90
CA LEU A 10 10.77 7.14 23.99
C LEU A 10 10.00 7.20 25.30
N ARG A 11 8.79 6.65 25.31
CA ARG A 11 8.06 6.47 26.56
C ARG A 11 8.78 5.46 27.45
N LYS A 12 8.71 5.68 28.77
CA LYS A 12 9.47 4.92 29.77
C LYS A 12 9.05 3.43 29.82
N ASP A 13 7.77 3.15 29.64
CA ASP A 13 7.18 1.82 29.51
C ASP A 13 7.81 1.06 28.33
N LEU A 14 7.86 1.70 27.16
CA LEU A 14 8.41 1.09 25.94
C LEU A 14 9.91 0.82 26.06
N LYS A 15 10.67 1.74 26.66
CA LYS A 15 12.11 1.55 26.89
C LYS A 15 12.37 0.30 27.74
N LYS A 16 11.64 0.14 28.85
CA LYS A 16 11.77 -1.03 29.73
C LYS A 16 11.37 -2.33 29.03
N ALA A 17 10.27 -2.31 28.26
CA ALA A 17 9.83 -3.47 27.52
C ALA A 17 10.87 -3.91 26.47
N LEU A 18 11.44 -2.95 25.73
CA LEU A 18 12.48 -3.22 24.75
C LEU A 18 13.76 -3.75 25.39
N GLU A 19 14.20 -3.17 26.51
CA GLU A 19 15.38 -3.66 27.26
C GLU A 19 15.20 -5.12 27.71
N ARG A 20 14.01 -5.48 28.18
CA ARG A 20 13.70 -6.87 28.54
C ARG A 20 13.77 -7.79 27.32
N LEU A 21 13.16 -7.37 26.22
CA LEU A 21 13.11 -8.13 24.96
C LEU A 21 14.52 -8.32 24.37
N THR A 22 15.40 -7.33 24.51
CA THR A 22 16.81 -7.47 24.09
C THR A 22 17.57 -8.54 24.86
N VAL A 23 17.29 -8.68 26.16
CA VAL A 23 17.90 -9.73 26.99
C VAL A 23 17.34 -11.10 26.64
N GLU A 24 16.03 -11.21 26.43
CA GLU A 24 15.36 -12.48 26.12
C GLU A 24 15.77 -13.06 24.75
N HIS A 25 16.03 -12.19 23.77
CA HIS A 25 16.31 -12.60 22.39
C HIS A 25 17.78 -12.44 21.95
N ASP A 26 18.70 -12.16 22.89
CA ASP A 26 20.12 -11.89 22.61
C ASP A 26 20.32 -10.93 21.42
N THR A 27 19.58 -9.82 21.46
CA THR A 27 19.56 -8.83 20.38
C THR A 27 19.86 -7.44 20.92
N SER A 28 20.13 -6.48 20.04
CA SER A 28 20.41 -5.10 20.43
C SER A 28 19.21 -4.19 20.20
N LEU A 29 19.09 -3.13 21.01
CA LEU A 29 18.09 -2.08 20.78
C LEU A 29 18.20 -1.53 19.36
N GLN A 30 19.43 -1.32 18.88
CA GLN A 30 19.69 -0.83 17.53
C GLN A 30 19.06 -1.73 16.46
N ARG A 31 19.22 -3.06 16.60
CA ARG A 31 18.66 -4.02 15.66
C ARG A 31 17.12 -3.99 15.66
N ILE A 32 16.50 -3.99 16.83
CA ILE A 32 15.03 -3.90 16.95
C ILE A 32 14.53 -2.61 16.30
N PHE A 33 15.20 -1.47 16.54
CA PHE A 33 14.80 -0.21 15.93
C PHE A 33 14.95 -0.23 14.41
N HIS A 34 16.04 -0.78 13.87
CA HIS A 34 16.22 -0.91 12.44
C HIS A 34 15.13 -1.78 11.81
N GLU A 35 14.89 -2.97 12.35
CA GLU A 35 13.87 -3.89 11.83
C GLU A 35 12.46 -3.25 11.88
N ALA A 36 12.10 -2.61 13.00
CA ALA A 36 10.82 -1.92 13.12
C ALA A 36 10.67 -0.77 12.13
N LEU A 37 11.74 0.02 11.89
CA LEU A 37 11.73 1.11 10.93
C LEU A 37 11.65 0.59 9.48
N GLU A 38 12.39 -0.46 9.15
CA GLU A 38 12.32 -1.12 7.84
C GLU A 38 10.91 -1.62 7.56
N MET A 39 10.29 -2.31 8.53
CA MET A 39 8.90 -2.77 8.41
C MET A 39 7.92 -1.60 8.26
N TYR A 40 8.10 -0.52 9.02
CA TYR A 40 7.24 0.66 8.94
C TYR A 40 7.34 1.35 7.58
N VAL A 41 8.57 1.58 7.10
CA VAL A 41 8.82 2.21 5.80
C VAL A 41 8.30 1.32 4.68
N ALA A 42 8.63 0.02 4.68
CA ALA A 42 8.14 -0.93 3.68
C ALA A 42 6.61 -1.00 3.66
N GLY A 43 5.97 -1.01 4.84
CA GLY A 43 4.51 -1.00 4.98
C GLY A 43 3.88 0.28 4.44
N LYS A 44 4.47 1.45 4.69
CA LYS A 44 4.01 2.73 4.15
C LYS A 44 4.22 2.81 2.63
N THR A 45 5.34 2.33 2.11
CA THR A 45 5.61 2.26 0.67
C THR A 45 4.63 1.33 -0.03
N LYS A 46 4.36 0.14 0.51
CA LYS A 46 3.34 -0.78 -0.02
C LYS A 46 1.93 -0.16 0.01
N ARG A 47 1.57 0.58 1.06
CA ARG A 47 0.27 1.29 1.13
C ARG A 47 0.18 2.46 0.14
N LYS A 48 1.28 3.17 -0.12
CA LYS A 48 1.35 4.19 -1.17
C LYS A 48 1.24 3.57 -2.56
N ALA A 49 1.94 2.46 -2.81
CA ALA A 49 1.90 1.73 -4.09
C ALA A 49 0.54 1.08 -4.36
N LYS A 50 -0.18 0.62 -3.32
CA LYS A 50 -1.53 0.05 -3.45
C LYS A 50 -2.62 1.07 -3.77
N ARG A 51 -2.32 2.38 -3.77
CA ARG A 51 -3.33 3.43 -3.96
C ARG A 51 -3.40 3.93 -5.39
N ILE A 52 -3.53 3.00 -6.34
CA ILE A 52 -4.20 3.23 -7.62
C ILE A 52 -5.07 2.01 -7.86
N VAL A 53 -6.31 2.07 -7.41
CA VAL A 53 -7.34 1.10 -7.77
C VAL A 53 -8.09 1.73 -8.93
N PHE A 54 -7.79 1.29 -10.16
CA PHE A 54 -8.70 1.53 -11.27
C PHE A 54 -9.80 0.48 -11.16
N HIS A 55 -11.01 0.92 -10.83
CA HIS A 55 -12.20 0.11 -11.02
C HIS A 55 -12.52 0.10 -12.51
N THR A 56 -11.78 -0.70 -13.29
CA THR A 56 -12.17 -1.02 -14.67
C THR A 56 -13.36 -1.97 -14.57
N HIS A 57 -14.56 -1.44 -14.77
CA HIS A 57 -15.71 -2.27 -15.06
C HIS A 57 -15.51 -2.88 -16.46
N ASP A 58 -15.80 -4.17 -16.59
CA ASP A 58 -15.91 -4.82 -17.89
C ASP A 58 -17.13 -4.20 -18.61
N LEU A 59 -16.86 -3.37 -19.63
CA LEU A 59 -17.89 -2.68 -20.41
C LEU A 59 -18.46 -3.58 -21.53
N GLY A 60 -18.10 -4.86 -21.55
CA GLY A 60 -18.51 -5.79 -22.60
C GLY A 60 -17.77 -5.56 -23.92
N GLU A 61 -18.23 -6.23 -24.98
CA GLU A 61 -17.64 -6.11 -26.31
C GLU A 61 -17.81 -4.68 -26.87
N PRO A 62 -16.82 -4.16 -27.61
CA PRO A 62 -16.93 -2.85 -28.25
C PRO A 62 -18.16 -2.83 -29.17
N LEU A 63 -19.04 -1.87 -28.95
CA LEU A 63 -20.27 -1.65 -29.73
C LEU A 63 -19.99 -1.11 -31.15
N ASP A 64 -18.77 -1.29 -31.66
CA ASP A 64 -18.29 -0.81 -32.96
C ASP A 64 -18.97 -1.52 -34.15
N ASN A 65 -19.79 -2.54 -33.87
CA ASN A 65 -20.54 -3.29 -34.88
C ASN A 65 -21.99 -2.82 -35.05
N LEU A 66 -22.45 -1.83 -34.28
CA LEU A 66 -23.81 -1.30 -34.40
C LEU A 66 -23.88 -0.19 -35.43
N THR A 67 -24.70 -0.40 -36.45
CA THR A 67 -24.96 0.57 -37.50
C THR A 67 -26.14 1.46 -37.12
N ARG A 68 -26.22 2.67 -37.69
CA ARG A 68 -27.33 3.61 -37.44
C ARG A 68 -28.73 3.01 -37.65
N ALA A 69 -28.84 1.98 -38.51
CA ALA A 69 -30.09 1.29 -38.80
C ALA A 69 -30.60 0.45 -37.62
N ASP A 70 -29.71 0.02 -36.71
CA ASP A 70 -30.07 -0.83 -35.56
C ASP A 70 -30.80 -0.06 -34.45
N PHE A 71 -30.65 1.28 -34.43
CA PHE A 71 -31.25 2.15 -33.40
C PHE A 71 -32.47 2.95 -33.87
N TYR A 72 -32.61 3.13 -35.18
CA TYR A 72 -33.66 3.97 -35.76
C TYR A 72 -34.40 3.18 -36.84
N PRO A 73 -35.61 2.63 -36.57
CA PRO A 73 -36.44 2.12 -37.64
C PRO A 73 -36.70 3.26 -38.62
N GLY A 74 -36.38 3.03 -39.90
CA GLY A 74 -36.57 4.02 -40.96
C GLY A 74 -38.01 4.53 -41.00
N PRO A 75 -38.25 5.73 -41.55
CA PRO A 75 -39.57 6.34 -41.52
C PRO A 75 -40.59 5.42 -42.20
N HIS A 76 -41.67 5.09 -41.47
CA HIS A 76 -42.84 4.45 -42.05
C HIS A 76 -43.48 5.43 -43.05
N VAL A 77 -43.20 5.22 -44.34
CA VAL A 77 -43.90 5.92 -45.41
C VAL A 77 -45.07 5.02 -45.81
N SER A 78 -46.27 5.39 -45.36
CA SER A 78 -47.54 4.79 -45.77
C SER A 78 -47.98 5.27 -47.15
#